data_AF-A0A1I4Z4J5-F1
#
_entry.id   AF-A0A1I4Z4J5-F1
#
_cell.length_a   1.000
_cell.length_b   1.000
_cell.length_c   1.000
_cell.angle_alpha   90.00
_cell.angle_beta   90.00
_cell.angle_gamma   90.00
#
_symmetry.space_group_name_H-M   'P 1'
#
loop_
_entity.id
_entity.type
_entity.pdbx_description
1 polymer ?
#
loop_
_entity_poly.entity_id
_entity_poly.type
_entity_poly.pdbx_seq_one_letter_code
_entity_poly.pdbx_strand_id
1 'polypeptide(L)'
;MPVKRELWKEPLTKSYVPNWHCPACDGGYLKHKQESLHFSESRASREAQEHEAWDAEWIKYRFSALLICNNERCKETVSVAGLGQVEMIQTSFDGDYDYVEFFYPQHVSPSPPLITLSKEYPETVVAELKKAFISSWNDFPSAGNHIRSAVERLLDFLKEPKTKLGKLGKRERLSLHTRIGSLASRDKELSDALLRKRWQSFR
;
A
#
# COMPACT_ATOMS: atom_id res chain seq x y z
N MET A 1 -4.53 1.92 15.78
CA MET A 1 -5.30 0.83 15.12
C MET A 1 -4.36 0.04 14.23
N PRO A 2 -4.36 -1.30 14.27
CA PRO A 2 -3.50 -2.10 13.41
C PRO A 2 -3.95 -1.98 11.95
N VAL A 3 -2.99 -1.84 11.03
CA VAL A 3 -3.21 -1.97 9.59
C VAL A 3 -3.78 -3.38 9.34
N LYS A 4 -4.97 -3.48 8.73
CA LYS A 4 -5.54 -4.77 8.28
C LYS A 4 -4.76 -5.25 7.07
N ARG A 5 -3.69 -6.00 7.30
CA ARG A 5 -2.72 -6.41 6.26
C ARG A 5 -3.32 -7.40 5.27
N GLU A 6 -4.34 -8.12 5.70
CA GLU A 6 -5.03 -9.17 4.96
C GLU A 6 -5.64 -8.60 3.67
N LEU A 7 -6.28 -7.43 3.77
CA LEU A 7 -6.92 -6.74 2.64
C LEU A 7 -5.96 -6.42 1.49
N TRP A 8 -4.67 -6.27 1.76
CA TRP A 8 -3.65 -5.88 0.78
C TRP A 8 -2.96 -7.08 0.13
N LYS A 9 -3.20 -8.28 0.67
CA LYS A 9 -2.72 -9.55 0.12
C LYS A 9 -3.80 -10.29 -0.66
N GLU A 10 -5.06 -9.90 -0.49
CA GLU A 10 -6.18 -10.47 -1.21
C GLU A 10 -6.12 -10.11 -2.71
N PRO A 11 -6.18 -11.10 -3.61
CA PRO A 11 -6.31 -10.85 -5.03
C PRO A 11 -7.70 -10.31 -5.38
N LEU A 12 -7.80 -9.66 -6.54
CA LEU A 12 -9.06 -9.40 -7.21
C LEU A 12 -9.45 -10.63 -8.02
N THR A 13 -10.74 -10.81 -8.23
CA THR A 13 -11.26 -11.69 -9.29
C THR A 13 -12.05 -10.85 -10.27
N LYS A 14 -12.60 -11.44 -11.33
CA LYS A 14 -13.48 -10.74 -12.28
C LYS A 14 -14.71 -10.09 -11.61
N SER A 15 -15.19 -10.64 -10.50
CA SER A 15 -16.39 -10.19 -9.80
C SER A 15 -16.13 -9.61 -8.41
N TYR A 16 -14.93 -9.82 -7.84
CA TYR A 16 -14.60 -9.42 -6.49
C TYR A 16 -13.44 -8.42 -6.45
N VAL A 17 -13.63 -7.41 -5.59
CA VAL A 17 -12.59 -6.48 -5.13
C VAL A 17 -12.68 -6.46 -3.62
N PRO A 18 -11.55 -6.62 -2.89
CA PRO A 18 -11.53 -6.46 -1.45
C PRO A 18 -12.13 -5.12 -1.04
N ASN A 19 -12.68 -5.03 0.16
CA ASN A 19 -13.31 -3.80 0.66
C ASN A 19 -12.26 -2.73 1.04
N TRP A 20 -11.49 -2.26 0.06
CA TRP A 20 -10.56 -1.16 0.19
C TRP A 20 -11.32 0.15 0.33
N HIS A 21 -10.96 0.92 1.36
CA HIS A 21 -11.54 2.24 1.59
C HIS A 21 -11.21 3.19 0.44
N CYS A 22 -12.15 4.07 0.10
CA CYS A 22 -11.90 5.08 -0.91
C CYS A 22 -10.76 6.03 -0.47
N PRO A 23 -9.81 6.37 -1.37
CA PRO A 23 -8.73 7.31 -1.04
C PRO A 23 -9.17 8.77 -0.94
N ALA A 24 -10.37 9.10 -1.43
CA ALA A 24 -10.94 10.44 -1.42
C ALA A 24 -11.99 10.65 -0.31
N CYS A 25 -12.70 9.60 0.12
CA CYS A 25 -13.71 9.71 1.17
C CYS A 25 -13.63 8.57 2.19
N ASP A 26 -13.99 8.86 3.44
CA ASP A 26 -13.98 7.86 4.52
C ASP A 26 -15.24 6.95 4.52
N GLY A 27 -16.21 7.22 3.64
CA GLY A 27 -17.55 6.62 3.70
C GLY A 27 -17.85 5.57 2.63
N GLY A 28 -16.89 5.21 1.78
CA GLY A 28 -17.12 4.27 0.67
C GLY A 28 -15.98 3.29 0.45
N TYR A 29 -16.27 2.26 -0.34
CA TYR A 29 -15.34 1.21 -0.74
C TYR A 29 -15.16 1.19 -2.26
N LEU A 30 -14.00 0.72 -2.71
CA LEU A 30 -13.72 0.52 -4.12
C LEU A 30 -14.41 -0.75 -4.63
N LYS A 31 -14.95 -0.66 -5.85
CA LYS A 31 -15.55 -1.76 -6.61
C LYS A 31 -15.07 -1.70 -8.05
N HIS A 32 -15.20 -2.80 -8.79
CA HIS A 32 -14.90 -2.81 -10.22
C HIS A 32 -15.71 -1.73 -10.94
N LYS A 33 -15.03 -0.93 -11.76
CA LYS A 33 -15.71 -0.15 -12.80
C LYS A 33 -16.06 -1.11 -13.94
N GLN A 34 -17.31 -1.05 -14.39
CA GLN A 34 -17.79 -1.90 -15.49
C GLN A 34 -16.85 -1.84 -16.69
N GLU A 35 -16.60 -3.00 -17.29
CA GLU A 35 -15.83 -3.17 -18.53
C GLU A 35 -14.40 -2.61 -18.52
N SER A 36 -13.83 -2.39 -17.33
CA SER A 36 -12.50 -1.78 -17.21
C SER A 36 -11.36 -2.77 -16.98
N LEU A 37 -11.67 -4.00 -16.57
CA LEU A 37 -10.66 -5.04 -16.33
C LEU A 37 -10.17 -5.59 -17.66
N HIS A 38 -8.89 -5.39 -17.94
CA HIS A 38 -8.19 -5.93 -19.08
C HIS A 38 -7.00 -6.75 -18.62
N PHE A 39 -6.76 -7.88 -19.26
CA PHE A 39 -5.59 -8.71 -18.98
C PHE A 39 -5.14 -9.46 -20.23
N SER A 40 -3.85 -9.79 -20.27
CA SER A 40 -3.24 -10.56 -21.36
C SER A 40 -2.23 -11.53 -20.79
N GLU A 41 -2.18 -12.73 -21.38
CA GLU A 41 -1.17 -13.73 -21.03
C GLU A 41 0.23 -13.21 -21.38
N SER A 42 1.21 -13.53 -20.53
CA SER A 42 2.60 -13.20 -20.77
C SER A 42 3.22 -14.12 -21.83
N ARG A 43 4.27 -13.65 -22.52
CA ARG A 43 4.96 -14.45 -23.54
C ARG A 43 5.49 -15.78 -22.96
N ALA A 44 6.17 -15.72 -21.82
CA ALA A 44 6.75 -16.91 -21.18
C ALA A 44 5.69 -17.95 -20.82
N SER A 45 4.52 -17.50 -20.38
CA SER A 45 3.37 -18.37 -20.10
C SER A 45 2.85 -19.08 -21.36
N ARG A 46 2.73 -18.35 -22.48
CA ARG A 46 2.31 -18.94 -23.76
C ARG A 46 3.31 -19.96 -24.29
N GLU A 47 4.62 -19.67 -24.19
CA GLU A 47 5.68 -20.59 -24.61
C GLU A 47 5.71 -21.86 -23.74
N ALA A 48 5.31 -21.77 -22.47
CA ALA A 48 5.27 -22.92 -21.57
C ALA A 48 4.16 -23.92 -21.92
N GLN A 49 3.15 -23.54 -22.71
CA GLN A 49 2.05 -24.42 -23.14
C GLN A 49 2.53 -25.57 -24.03
N GLU A 50 3.70 -25.44 -24.65
CA GLU A 50 4.31 -26.50 -25.47
C GLU A 50 4.98 -27.59 -24.61
N HIS A 51 5.09 -27.39 -23.30
CA HIS A 51 5.71 -28.36 -22.40
C HIS A 51 4.78 -29.54 -22.10
N GLU A 52 5.30 -30.78 -22.14
CA GLU A 52 4.50 -32.00 -21.94
C GLU A 52 3.77 -32.07 -20.59
N ALA A 53 4.36 -31.46 -19.56
CA ALA A 53 3.80 -31.38 -18.20
C ALA A 53 3.06 -30.06 -17.92
N TRP A 54 2.68 -29.31 -18.96
CA TRP A 54 1.96 -28.05 -18.79
C TRP A 54 0.63 -28.25 -18.06
N ASP A 55 0.30 -27.31 -17.18
CA ASP A 55 -1.00 -27.21 -16.49
C ASP A 55 -1.53 -25.77 -16.58
N ALA A 56 -2.86 -25.61 -16.53
CA ALA A 56 -3.52 -24.31 -16.56
C ALA A 56 -3.04 -23.35 -15.44
N GLU A 57 -2.59 -23.84 -14.28
CA GLU A 57 -2.03 -23.01 -13.20
C GLU A 57 -0.71 -22.31 -13.57
N TRP A 58 -0.06 -22.77 -14.65
CA TRP A 58 1.15 -22.14 -15.18
C TRP A 58 0.83 -20.83 -15.91
N ILE A 59 -0.46 -20.56 -16.20
CA ILE A 59 -0.87 -19.36 -16.90
C ILE A 59 -0.59 -18.12 -16.04
N LYS A 60 0.20 -17.18 -16.59
CA LYS A 60 0.51 -15.87 -15.96
C LYS A 60 0.06 -14.71 -16.85
N TYR A 61 -0.69 -13.80 -16.25
CA TYR A 61 -1.23 -12.60 -16.88
C TYR A 61 -0.48 -11.31 -16.48
N ARG A 62 -0.66 -10.28 -17.30
CA ARG A 62 -0.55 -8.87 -16.92
C ARG A 62 -1.94 -8.27 -16.97
N PHE A 63 -2.35 -7.52 -15.94
CA PHE A 63 -3.67 -6.90 -15.92
C PHE A 63 -3.61 -5.41 -15.57
N SER A 64 -4.65 -4.71 -16.01
CA SER A 64 -5.00 -3.36 -15.59
C SER A 64 -6.52 -3.25 -15.43
N ALA A 65 -6.98 -2.44 -14.48
CA ALA A 65 -8.39 -2.15 -14.29
C ALA A 65 -8.62 -0.76 -13.71
N LEU A 66 -9.86 -0.30 -13.79
CA LEU A 66 -10.33 0.85 -13.01
C LEU A 66 -11.27 0.37 -11.91
N LEU A 67 -11.08 0.92 -10.72
CA LEU A 67 -12.00 0.78 -9.61
C LEU A 67 -12.75 2.10 -9.42
N ILE A 68 -13.97 2.01 -8.92
CA ILE A 68 -14.81 3.17 -8.61
C ILE A 68 -15.34 3.08 -7.19
N CYS A 69 -15.38 4.21 -6.50
CA CYS A 69 -16.01 4.28 -5.19
C CYS A 69 -17.52 4.03 -5.29
N ASN A 70 -18.05 3.16 -4.44
CA ASN A 70 -19.49 2.87 -4.36
C ASN A 70 -20.32 3.98 -3.68
N ASN A 71 -19.67 5.04 -3.16
CA ASN A 71 -20.38 6.20 -2.64
C ASN A 71 -20.79 7.12 -3.80
N GLU A 72 -22.10 7.28 -3.99
CA GLU A 72 -22.72 8.05 -5.07
C GLU A 72 -22.26 9.51 -5.15
N ARG A 73 -21.89 10.13 -4.03
CA ARG A 73 -21.40 11.51 -4.02
C ARG A 73 -19.91 11.63 -4.34
N CYS A 74 -19.15 10.55 -4.13
CA CYS A 74 -17.70 10.56 -4.28
C CYS A 74 -17.30 10.13 -5.68
N LYS A 75 -17.70 8.91 -6.10
CA LYS A 75 -17.36 8.31 -7.41
C LYS A 75 -15.89 8.40 -7.82
N GLU A 76 -14.97 8.53 -6.86
CA GLU A 76 -13.53 8.54 -7.10
C GLU A 76 -13.11 7.30 -7.89
N THR A 77 -12.21 7.51 -8.85
CA THR A 77 -11.73 6.47 -9.75
C THR A 77 -10.27 6.16 -9.43
N VAL A 78 -9.97 4.88 -9.27
CA VAL A 78 -8.64 4.39 -8.93
C VAL A 78 -8.15 3.46 -10.02
N SER A 79 -6.93 3.67 -10.51
CA SER A 79 -6.28 2.72 -11.41
C SER A 79 -5.59 1.62 -10.61
N VAL A 80 -5.71 0.38 -11.08
CA VAL A 80 -5.01 -0.77 -10.54
C VAL A 80 -4.33 -1.54 -11.67
N ALA A 81 -3.12 -2.03 -11.43
CA ALA A 81 -2.40 -2.90 -12.35
C ALA A 81 -1.52 -3.88 -11.59
N GLY A 82 -1.20 -5.01 -12.22
CA GLY A 82 -0.33 -6.02 -11.63
C GLY A 82 -0.26 -7.32 -12.43
N LEU A 83 -0.10 -8.42 -11.69
CA LEU A 83 0.03 -9.77 -12.23
C LEU A 83 -1.28 -10.52 -12.06
N GLY A 84 -1.57 -11.46 -12.95
CA GLY A 84 -2.63 -12.44 -12.71
C GLY A 84 -2.11 -13.86 -12.87
N GLN A 85 -2.82 -14.81 -12.30
CA GLN A 85 -2.59 -16.23 -12.50
C GLN A 85 -3.90 -16.99 -12.41
N VAL A 86 -3.89 -18.20 -12.95
CA VAL A 86 -4.96 -19.17 -12.75
C VAL A 86 -4.61 -20.03 -11.55
N GLU A 87 -5.59 -20.29 -10.68
CA GLU A 87 -5.47 -21.26 -9.59
C GLU A 87 -6.64 -22.23 -9.66
N MET A 88 -6.38 -23.50 -9.33
CA MET A 88 -7.40 -24.52 -9.17
C MET A 88 -7.99 -24.43 -7.76
N ILE A 89 -9.29 -24.18 -7.65
CA ILE A 89 -10.01 -24.15 -6.38
C ILE A 89 -11.03 -25.28 -6.30
N GLN A 90 -11.11 -25.93 -5.13
CA GLN A 90 -12.14 -26.92 -4.87
C GLN A 90 -13.47 -26.22 -4.56
N THR A 91 -14.52 -26.52 -5.34
CA THR A 91 -15.83 -25.86 -5.24
C THR A 91 -16.89 -26.69 -4.54
N SER A 92 -16.67 -28.00 -4.39
CA SER A 92 -17.55 -28.91 -3.67
C SER A 92 -16.78 -29.87 -2.76
N PHE A 93 -17.43 -30.34 -1.70
CA PHE A 93 -16.86 -31.35 -0.81
C PHE A 93 -16.63 -32.69 -1.55
N ASP A 94 -17.34 -32.90 -2.66
CA ASP A 94 -17.28 -34.11 -3.50
C ASP A 94 -16.12 -34.09 -4.52
N GLY A 95 -15.32 -33.02 -4.54
CA GLY A 95 -14.07 -32.95 -5.31
C GLY A 95 -14.19 -32.30 -6.68
N ASP A 96 -15.21 -31.47 -6.91
CA ASP A 96 -15.25 -30.61 -8.09
C ASP A 96 -14.22 -29.49 -7.95
N TYR A 97 -13.51 -29.20 -9.04
CA TYR A 97 -12.51 -28.15 -9.13
C TYR A 97 -12.86 -27.16 -10.23
N ASP A 98 -12.69 -25.88 -9.95
CA ASP A 98 -12.77 -24.79 -10.93
C ASP A 98 -11.42 -24.10 -11.05
N TYR A 99 -11.09 -23.69 -12.27
CA TYR A 99 -9.95 -22.82 -12.54
C TYR A 99 -10.40 -21.37 -12.50
N VAL A 100 -9.86 -20.59 -11.58
CA VAL A 100 -10.25 -19.19 -11.37
C VAL A 100 -9.06 -18.27 -11.63
N GLU A 101 -9.31 -17.17 -12.35
CA GLU A 101 -8.31 -16.13 -12.52
C GLU A 101 -8.26 -15.18 -11.31
N PHE A 102 -7.11 -15.14 -10.68
CA PHE A 102 -6.77 -14.21 -9.60
C PHE A 102 -5.83 -13.12 -10.10
N PHE A 103 -6.08 -11.89 -9.69
CA PHE A 103 -5.31 -10.70 -10.07
C PHE A 103 -4.70 -10.06 -8.83
N TYR A 104 -3.37 -10.02 -8.77
CA TYR A 104 -2.56 -9.52 -7.67
C TYR A 104 -2.06 -8.10 -7.98
N PRO A 105 -2.66 -7.06 -7.37
CA PRO A 105 -2.24 -5.68 -7.57
C PRO A 105 -0.78 -5.48 -7.19
N GLN A 106 -0.05 -4.77 -8.04
CA GLN A 106 1.30 -4.27 -7.75
C GLN A 106 1.35 -2.74 -7.76
N HIS A 107 0.35 -2.11 -8.36
CA HIS A 107 0.22 -0.66 -8.44
C HIS A 107 -1.24 -0.27 -8.26
N VAL A 108 -1.51 0.66 -7.34
CA VAL A 108 -2.84 1.25 -7.14
C VAL A 108 -2.71 2.75 -6.94
N SER A 109 -3.41 3.53 -7.76
CA SER A 109 -3.29 4.99 -7.76
C SER A 109 -4.63 5.70 -8.04
N PRO A 110 -5.08 6.62 -7.17
CA PRO A 110 -4.57 6.85 -5.82
C PRO A 110 -4.73 5.59 -4.95
N SER A 111 -3.72 5.28 -4.12
CA SER A 111 -3.78 4.11 -3.26
C SER A 111 -4.83 4.29 -2.15
N PRO A 112 -5.60 3.24 -1.82
CA PRO A 112 -6.41 3.25 -0.61
C PRO A 112 -5.55 3.60 0.62
N PRO A 113 -6.15 4.16 1.68
CA PRO A 113 -5.42 4.51 2.88
C PRO A 113 -5.04 3.23 3.66
N LEU A 114 -3.75 3.07 4.01
CA LEU A 114 -3.29 1.99 4.89
C LEU A 114 -3.68 2.22 6.35
N ILE A 115 -3.75 3.49 6.73
CA ILE A 115 -4.14 3.99 8.05
C ILE A 115 -5.11 5.15 7.88
N THR A 116 -6.01 5.33 8.85
CA THR A 116 -6.88 6.51 8.90
C THR A 116 -6.03 7.76 9.08
N LEU A 117 -6.26 8.75 8.22
CA LEU A 117 -5.60 10.04 8.30
C LEU A 117 -6.52 11.03 9.01
N SER A 118 -6.04 11.65 10.09
CA SER A 118 -6.78 12.72 10.76
C SER A 118 -6.73 14.01 9.94
N LYS A 119 -7.83 14.76 9.94
CA LYS A 119 -7.89 16.12 9.36
C LYS A 119 -7.00 17.13 10.11
N GLU A 120 -6.58 16.79 11.33
CA GLU A 120 -5.66 17.61 12.13
C GLU A 120 -4.21 17.49 11.64
N TYR A 121 -3.89 16.50 10.81
CA TYR A 121 -2.54 16.31 10.32
C TYR A 121 -2.17 17.38 9.29
N PRO A 122 -0.94 17.94 9.35
CA PRO A 122 -0.49 18.90 8.37
C PRO A 122 -0.53 18.31 6.96
N GLU A 123 -0.96 19.09 5.98
CA GLU A 123 -1.05 18.66 4.57
C GLU A 123 0.28 18.10 4.05
N THR A 124 1.40 18.67 4.50
CA THR A 124 2.74 18.23 4.15
C THR A 124 3.02 16.80 4.61
N VAL A 125 2.51 16.39 5.77
CA VAL A 125 2.63 15.03 6.32
C VAL A 125 1.70 14.09 5.56
N VAL A 126 0.45 14.48 5.37
CA VAL A 126 -0.56 13.72 4.62
C VAL A 126 -0.09 13.41 3.20
N ALA A 127 0.53 14.38 2.52
CA ALA A 127 1.07 14.18 1.17
C ALA A 127 2.15 13.11 1.11
N GLU A 128 3.07 13.06 2.07
CA GLU A 128 4.10 11.99 2.12
C GLU A 128 3.50 10.64 2.50
N LEU A 129 2.51 10.60 3.41
CA LEU A 129 1.81 9.37 3.74
C LEU A 129 1.07 8.79 2.53
N LYS A 130 0.40 9.62 1.73
CA LYS A 130 -0.24 9.18 0.48
C LYS A 130 0.76 8.57 -0.51
N LYS A 131 1.95 9.16 -0.65
CA LYS A 131 3.03 8.57 -1.46
C LYS A 131 3.49 7.23 -0.91
N ALA A 132 3.64 7.12 0.41
CA ALA A 132 3.99 5.85 1.06
C ALA A 132 2.96 4.76 0.79
N PHE A 133 1.66 5.09 0.79
CA PHE A 133 0.59 4.14 0.49
C PHE A 133 0.69 3.62 -0.96
N ILE A 134 0.94 4.52 -1.92
CA ILE A 134 1.15 4.12 -3.33
C ILE A 134 2.37 3.19 -3.47
N SER A 135 3.49 3.52 -2.81
CA SER A 135 4.70 2.70 -2.88
C SER A 135 4.55 1.35 -2.15
N SER A 136 3.65 1.23 -1.18
CA SER A 136 3.51 0.00 -0.37
C SER A 136 3.03 -1.24 -1.12
N TRP A 137 2.61 -1.10 -2.38
CA TRP A 137 2.15 -2.22 -3.19
C TRP A 137 3.29 -3.06 -3.79
N ASN A 138 4.41 -2.43 -4.16
CA ASN A 138 5.53 -3.14 -4.80
C ASN A 138 6.91 -2.51 -4.52
N ASP A 139 6.98 -1.32 -3.93
CA ASP A 139 8.22 -0.61 -3.63
C ASP A 139 8.30 -0.23 -2.14
N PHE A 140 8.51 -1.27 -1.30
CA PHE A 140 8.66 -1.10 0.14
C PHE A 140 9.82 -0.17 0.55
N PRO A 141 10.99 -0.19 -0.11
CA PRO A 141 12.05 0.77 0.18
C PRO A 141 11.60 2.23 0.00
N SER A 142 10.92 2.56 -1.10
CA SER A 142 10.38 3.91 -1.31
C SER A 142 9.26 4.25 -0.32
N ALA A 143 8.39 3.29 0.02
CA ALA A 143 7.38 3.49 1.05
C ALA A 143 8.00 3.87 2.40
N GLY A 144 9.09 3.19 2.79
CA GLY A 144 9.86 3.50 3.99
C GLY A 144 10.48 4.90 3.97
N ASN A 145 11.00 5.34 2.82
CA ASN A 145 11.53 6.69 2.66
C ASN A 145 10.44 7.76 2.80
N HIS A 146 9.27 7.56 2.18
CA HIS A 146 8.14 8.48 2.32
C HIS A 146 7.60 8.56 3.74
N ILE A 147 7.53 7.43 4.45
CA ILE A 147 7.22 7.38 5.88
C ILE A 147 8.23 8.22 6.67
N ARG A 148 9.53 8.05 6.42
CA ARG A 148 10.59 8.82 7.10
C ARG A 148 10.41 10.32 6.85
N SER A 149 10.16 10.72 5.60
CA SER A 149 9.88 12.11 5.25
C SER A 149 8.61 12.64 5.92
N ALA A 150 7.57 11.82 6.07
CA ALA A 150 6.36 12.18 6.82
C ALA A 150 6.68 12.46 8.29
N VAL A 151 7.50 11.63 8.94
CA VAL A 151 7.94 11.87 10.34
C VAL A 151 8.79 13.13 10.44
N GLU A 152 9.71 13.37 9.51
CA GLU A 152 10.51 14.60 9.49
C GLU A 152 9.63 15.86 9.39
N ARG A 153 8.60 15.83 8.54
CA ARG A 153 7.62 16.92 8.39
C ARG A 153 6.75 17.10 9.63
N LEU A 154 6.38 16.00 10.29
CA LEU A 154 5.64 16.05 11.55
C LEU A 154 6.47 16.74 12.64
N LEU A 155 7.76 16.39 12.77
CA LEU A 155 8.66 17.03 13.72
C LEU A 155 8.85 18.52 13.42
N ASP A 156 8.89 18.89 12.14
CA ASP A 156 8.95 20.30 11.73
C ASP A 156 7.69 21.06 12.15
N PHE A 157 6.51 20.45 11.99
CA PHE A 157 5.25 21.02 12.45
C PHE A 157 5.19 21.17 13.98
N LEU A 158 5.72 20.19 14.71
CA LEU A 158 5.86 20.25 16.18
C LEU A 158 6.95 21.23 16.65
N LYS A 159 7.66 21.88 15.71
CA LYS A 159 8.76 22.82 15.93
C LYS A 159 9.96 22.22 16.65
N GLU A 160 10.20 20.92 16.47
CA GLU A 160 11.37 20.25 17.05
C GLU A 160 12.66 20.74 16.38
N PRO A 161 13.68 21.15 17.17
CA PRO A 161 14.92 21.70 16.65
C PRO A 161 15.56 20.83 15.56
N LYS A 162 16.04 21.47 14.50
CA LYS A 162 16.79 20.80 13.42
C LYS A 162 18.29 20.80 13.66
N THR A 163 18.78 21.69 14.51
CA THR A 163 20.20 21.91 14.76
C THR A 163 20.47 22.15 16.23
N LYS A 164 21.65 21.75 16.70
CA LYS A 164 22.20 22.14 18.00
C LYS A 164 23.50 22.92 17.83
N LEU A 165 23.89 23.68 18.84
CA LEU A 165 25.22 24.27 18.91
C LEU A 165 26.24 23.17 19.23
N GLY A 166 27.20 22.96 18.34
CA GLY A 166 28.32 22.04 18.54
C GLY A 166 29.42 22.65 19.41
N LYS A 167 30.44 21.84 19.75
CA LYS A 167 31.54 22.23 20.66
C LYS A 167 32.36 23.44 20.19
N LEU A 168 32.30 23.77 18.90
CA LEU A 168 33.05 24.87 18.26
C LEU A 168 32.14 26.06 17.88
N GLY A 169 30.94 26.17 18.46
CA GLY A 169 29.96 27.21 18.10
C GLY A 169 29.32 27.05 16.72
N LYS A 170 29.72 26.04 15.93
CA LYS A 170 29.09 25.70 14.66
C LYS A 170 27.74 25.02 14.90
N ARG A 171 26.74 25.34 14.08
CA ARG A 171 25.44 24.65 14.10
C ARG A 171 25.58 23.27 13.46
N GLU A 172 25.29 22.22 14.22
CA GLU A 172 25.29 20.84 13.76
C GLU A 172 23.85 20.36 13.54
N ARG A 173 23.57 19.73 12.40
CA ARG A 173 22.25 19.15 12.10
C ARG A 173 21.98 17.93 12.99
N LEU A 174 20.81 17.89 13.59
CA LEU A 174 20.35 16.75 14.39
C LEU A 174 19.88 15.62 13.48
N SER A 175 20.23 14.39 13.84
CA SER A 175 19.70 13.20 13.18
C SER A 175 18.22 13.04 13.49
N LEU A 176 17.46 12.37 12.60
CA LEU A 176 16.05 12.06 12.85
C LEU A 176 15.85 11.34 14.20
N HIS A 177 16.67 10.34 14.49
CA HIS A 177 16.60 9.60 15.76
C HIS A 177 16.76 10.54 16.97
N THR A 178 17.72 11.48 16.91
CA THR A 178 17.93 12.45 17.99
C THR A 178 16.74 13.41 18.14
N ARG A 179 16.16 13.85 17.03
CA ARG A 179 14.96 14.72 17.03
C ARG A 179 13.71 14.01 17.55
N ILE A 180 13.56 12.72 17.27
CA ILE A 180 12.46 11.94 17.87
C ILE A 180 12.71 11.79 19.37
N GLY A 181 13.94 11.51 19.79
CA GLY A 181 14.27 11.39 21.21
C GLY A 181 14.03 12.66 22.03
N SER A 182 14.15 13.86 21.46
CA SER A 182 13.81 15.11 22.18
C SER A 182 12.32 15.22 22.51
N LEU A 183 11.44 14.61 21.71
CA LEU A 183 10.01 14.56 21.98
C LEU A 183 9.68 13.83 23.29
N ALA A 184 10.52 12.91 23.76
CA ALA A 184 10.24 12.14 24.98
C ALA A 184 10.02 13.02 26.22
N SER A 185 10.55 14.25 26.21
CA SER A 185 10.33 15.25 27.26
C SER A 185 8.90 15.83 27.28
N ARG A 186 8.20 15.82 26.14
CA ARG A 186 6.85 16.37 25.95
C ARG A 186 5.81 15.26 25.83
N ASP A 187 6.13 14.24 25.04
CA ASP A 187 5.29 13.08 24.75
C ASP A 187 6.17 11.84 24.59
N LYS A 188 6.31 11.12 25.70
CA LYS A 188 7.09 9.88 25.75
C LYS A 188 6.45 8.78 24.92
N GLU A 189 5.14 8.69 24.90
CA GLU A 189 4.42 7.64 24.17
C GLU A 189 4.64 7.76 22.66
N LEU A 190 4.52 8.99 22.13
CA LEU A 190 4.79 9.28 20.72
C LEU A 190 6.24 9.02 20.34
N SER A 191 7.19 9.48 21.17
CA SER A 191 8.62 9.23 20.96
C SER A 191 8.93 7.73 20.91
N ASP A 192 8.43 6.97 21.87
CA ASP A 192 8.64 5.52 21.95
C ASP A 192 7.97 4.79 20.78
N ALA A 193 6.80 5.24 20.32
CA ALA A 193 6.12 4.69 19.15
C ALA A 193 6.93 4.88 17.85
N LEU A 194 7.50 6.08 17.66
CA LEU A 194 8.31 6.42 16.49
C LEU A 194 9.70 5.75 16.52
N LEU A 195 10.30 5.55 17.70
CA LEU A 195 11.60 4.89 17.86
C LEU A 195 11.54 3.37 17.93
N ARG A 196 10.36 2.77 18.13
CA ARG A 196 10.20 1.33 18.28
C ARG A 196 10.92 0.61 17.15
N LYS A 197 11.88 -0.29 17.41
CA LYS A 197 12.75 -0.88 16.36
C LYS A 197 12.05 -1.79 15.33
N ARG A 198 10.75 -2.04 15.48
CA ARG A 198 9.99 -2.98 14.62
C ARG A 198 9.84 -2.52 13.16
N TRP A 199 10.28 -1.30 12.83
CA TRP A 199 10.28 -0.77 11.46
C TRP A 199 11.40 -1.36 10.61
N GLN A 200 12.45 -1.93 11.20
CA GLN A 200 13.62 -2.46 10.47
C GLN A 200 13.56 -3.96 10.20
N SER A 201 12.51 -4.64 10.67
CA SER A 201 12.33 -6.09 10.52
C SER A 201 11.57 -6.49 9.24
N PHE A 202 11.38 -5.56 8.30
CA PHE A 202 10.78 -5.81 6.98
C PHE A 202 11.83 -6.35 6.00
N ARG A 203 12.44 -7.48 6.34
CA ARG A 203 13.09 -8.38 5.38
C ARG A 203 12.19 -9.58 5.15
#